data_AF-A0A2V1CDZ1-F1
#
_entry.id   AF-A0A2V1CDZ1-F1
#
_cell.length_a   1.000
_cell.length_b   1.000
_cell.length_c   1.000
_cell.angle_alpha   90.00
_cell.angle_beta   90.00
_cell.angle_gamma   90.00
#
_symmetry.space_group_name_H-M   'P 1'
#
loop_
_entity.id
_entity.type
_entity.pdbx_description
1 polymer ?
#
loop_
_entity_poly.entity_id
_entity_poly.type
_entity_poly.pdbx_seq_one_letter_code
_entity_poly.pdbx_strand_id
1 'polypeptide(L)'
;RYKDIPDTHFFICAHHSLSGSIPRTTSFPALLGKMHKRGISPKGNSGFPLETFAGNSSQMFPVSDTWEECFSHGMQHVFANEVATNGLDEESEAMKKSIIPGVRYPLETGGRSITPRLVHGDLWDHGNASVNMATGKPLIF
;
A
#
# COMPACT_ATOMS: atom_id res chain seq x y z
N ARG A 1 -29.32 -5.39 -16.69
CA ARG A 1 -29.05 -5.78 -15.27
C ARG A 1 -27.60 -6.25 -15.25
N TYR A 2 -26.83 -6.17 -14.15
CA TYR A 2 -25.43 -6.68 -14.18
C TYR A 2 -25.31 -8.15 -14.63
N LYS A 3 -26.40 -8.91 -14.56
CA LYS A 3 -26.53 -10.29 -15.08
C LYS A 3 -26.32 -10.44 -16.59
N ASP A 4 -26.42 -9.35 -17.35
CA ASP A 4 -26.41 -9.37 -18.82
C ASP A 4 -25.06 -8.88 -19.39
N ILE A 5 -24.09 -8.56 -18.51
CA ILE A 5 -22.76 -8.07 -18.90
C ILE A 5 -21.75 -9.21 -18.71
N PRO A 6 -21.16 -9.76 -19.79
CA PRO A 6 -20.14 -10.80 -19.67
C PRO A 6 -18.92 -10.31 -18.87
N ASP A 7 -18.19 -11.22 -18.25
CA ASP A 7 -16.96 -10.93 -17.49
C ASP A 7 -17.13 -9.93 -16.33
N THR A 8 -18.31 -9.90 -15.71
CA THR A 8 -18.56 -9.08 -14.52
C THR A 8 -18.14 -9.83 -13.25
N HIS A 9 -17.25 -9.21 -12.45
CA HIS A 9 -16.80 -9.72 -11.17
C HIS A 9 -17.36 -8.90 -10.01
N PHE A 10 -17.56 -9.53 -8.85
CA PHE A 10 -18.07 -8.87 -7.64
C PHE A 10 -17.26 -9.28 -6.41
N PHE A 11 -17.07 -8.33 -5.51
CA PHE A 11 -16.54 -8.57 -4.17
C PHE A 11 -17.66 -8.37 -3.14
N ILE A 12 -17.80 -9.33 -2.22
CA ILE A 12 -18.81 -9.29 -1.16
C ILE A 12 -18.07 -9.27 0.18
N CYS A 13 -18.35 -8.27 1.00
CA CYS A 13 -17.75 -8.12 2.32
C CYS A 13 -18.81 -7.70 3.36
N ALA A 14 -18.38 -7.64 4.63
CA ALA A 14 -19.24 -7.17 5.70
C ALA A 14 -19.59 -5.69 5.51
N HIS A 15 -20.89 -5.37 5.60
CA HIS A 15 -21.34 -3.98 5.60
C HIS A 15 -21.14 -3.36 6.99
N HIS A 16 -20.40 -2.26 7.06
CA HIS A 16 -20.19 -1.49 8.27
C HIS A 16 -20.78 -0.08 8.11
N SER A 17 -21.65 0.32 9.04
CA SER A 17 -22.09 1.72 9.12
C SER A 17 -20.96 2.58 9.67
N LEU A 18 -20.44 3.49 8.85
CA LEU A 18 -19.31 4.36 9.18
C LEU A 18 -19.80 5.80 9.41
N SER A 19 -19.18 6.48 10.36
CA SER A 19 -19.50 7.88 10.69
C SER A 19 -19.03 8.90 9.65
N GLY A 20 -18.08 8.51 8.77
CA GLY A 20 -17.36 9.45 7.90
C GLY A 20 -16.34 10.33 8.64
N SER A 21 -16.27 10.23 9.97
CA SER A 21 -15.30 11.00 10.76
C SER A 21 -13.92 10.36 10.75
N ILE A 22 -12.88 11.20 10.86
CA ILE A 22 -11.50 10.75 11.02
C ILE A 22 -11.36 10.08 12.40
N PRO A 23 -10.78 8.86 12.48
CA PRO A 23 -10.51 8.22 13.75
C PRO A 23 -9.64 9.07 14.69
N ARG A 24 -9.93 9.02 15.99
CA ARG A 24 -9.19 9.81 16.98
C ARG A 24 -7.69 9.48 16.92
N THR A 25 -6.88 10.54 16.82
CA THR A 25 -5.41 10.48 16.71
C THR A 25 -4.73 9.84 17.92
N THR A 26 -5.40 9.78 19.07
CA THR A 26 -4.86 9.14 20.27
C THR A 26 -5.01 7.62 20.26
N SER A 27 -6.06 7.06 19.63
CA SER A 27 -6.35 5.63 19.64
C SER A 27 -6.00 4.92 18.34
N PHE A 28 -6.19 5.58 17.21
CA PHE A 28 -6.05 4.96 15.90
C PHE A 28 -4.59 4.59 15.56
N PRO A 29 -3.60 5.49 15.72
CA PRO A 29 -2.18 5.14 15.49
C PRO A 29 -1.69 4.01 16.39
N ALA A 30 -2.21 3.90 17.63
CA ALA A 30 -1.87 2.80 18.52
C ALA A 30 -2.39 1.45 18.00
N LEU A 31 -3.58 1.41 17.40
CA LEU A 31 -4.12 0.21 16.75
C LEU A 31 -3.35 -0.13 15.47
N LEU A 32 -3.02 0.87 14.65
CA LEU A 32 -2.20 0.69 13.45
C LEU A 32 -0.80 0.14 13.80
N GLY A 33 -0.17 0.68 14.85
CA GLY A 33 1.08 0.17 15.37
C GLY A 33 0.98 -1.28 15.85
N LYS A 34 -0.15 -1.69 16.45
CA LYS A 34 -0.41 -3.10 16.79
C LYS A 34 -0.56 -3.97 15.54
N MET A 35 -1.23 -3.47 14.49
CA MET A 35 -1.33 -4.18 13.20
C MET A 35 0.06 -4.43 12.61
N HIS A 36 0.88 -3.38 12.47
CA HIS A 36 2.24 -3.49 11.95
C HIS A 36 3.07 -4.48 12.78
N LYS A 37 3.06 -4.38 14.12
CA LYS A 37 3.82 -5.29 14.99
C LYS A 37 3.41 -6.76 14.83
N ARG A 38 2.13 -7.05 14.56
CA ARG A 38 1.61 -8.41 14.35
C ARG A 38 1.83 -8.92 12.93
N GLY A 39 1.78 -8.03 11.94
CA GLY A 39 1.96 -8.35 10.53
C GLY A 39 3.43 -8.52 10.20
N ILE A 40 3.95 -9.72 10.42
CA ILE A 40 5.33 -10.10 10.10
C ILE A 40 5.36 -11.07 8.94
N SER A 41 6.35 -10.93 8.05
CA SER A 41 6.64 -11.98 7.08
C SER A 41 7.24 -13.19 7.81
N PRO A 42 6.71 -14.42 7.63
CA PRO A 42 7.26 -15.62 8.27
C PRO A 42 8.74 -15.87 7.94
N LYS A 43 9.19 -15.42 6.76
CA LYS A 43 10.58 -15.55 6.29
C LYS A 43 11.40 -14.26 6.44
N GLY A 44 10.78 -13.19 6.94
CA GLY A 44 11.44 -11.88 7.07
C GLY A 44 11.66 -11.14 5.75
N ASN A 45 11.11 -11.63 4.63
CA ASN A 45 11.21 -10.99 3.32
C ASN A 45 10.26 -9.79 3.17
N SER A 46 10.59 -8.91 2.23
CA SER A 46 9.78 -7.75 1.84
C SER A 46 8.88 -8.10 0.66
N GLY A 47 7.80 -7.33 0.48
CA GLY A 47 6.90 -7.46 -0.68
C GLY A 47 5.67 -8.29 -0.41
N PHE A 48 4.93 -8.55 -1.48
CA PHE A 48 3.67 -9.29 -1.46
C PHE A 48 3.63 -10.27 -2.64
N PRO A 49 3.15 -11.52 -2.45
CA PRO A 49 3.20 -12.55 -3.49
C PRO A 49 2.17 -12.37 -4.60
N LEU A 50 1.24 -11.42 -4.44
CA LEU A 50 0.15 -11.15 -5.38
C LEU A 50 0.25 -9.72 -5.89
N GLU A 51 -0.17 -9.52 -7.14
CA GLU A 51 -0.42 -8.19 -7.67
C GLU A 51 -1.58 -7.56 -6.89
N THR A 52 -1.38 -6.32 -6.43
CA THR A 52 -2.39 -5.50 -5.78
C THR A 52 -2.76 -4.34 -6.69
N PHE A 53 -3.78 -3.58 -6.31
CA PHE A 53 -4.24 -2.43 -7.11
C PHE A 53 -4.39 -1.21 -6.21
N ALA A 54 -3.91 -0.08 -6.68
CA ALA A 54 -4.24 1.24 -6.13
C ALA A 54 -5.20 1.92 -7.11
N GLY A 55 -6.49 1.85 -6.80
CA GLY A 55 -7.53 2.21 -7.75
C GLY A 55 -7.52 1.27 -8.96
N ASN A 56 -7.35 1.83 -10.16
CA ASN A 56 -7.27 1.08 -11.42
C ASN A 56 -5.82 0.72 -11.82
N SER A 57 -4.82 1.25 -11.12
CA SER A 57 -3.41 1.00 -11.42
C SER A 57 -2.93 -0.24 -10.71
N SER A 58 -2.40 -1.20 -11.47
CA SER A 58 -1.80 -2.38 -10.89
C SER A 58 -0.50 -2.02 -10.16
N GLN A 59 -0.20 -2.73 -9.08
CA GLN A 59 0.98 -2.54 -8.27
C GLN A 59 1.59 -3.89 -7.95
N MET A 60 2.87 -4.04 -8.29
CA MET A 60 3.60 -5.27 -8.04
C MET A 60 4.87 -4.97 -7.23
N PHE A 61 4.85 -5.31 -5.95
CA PHE A 61 6.02 -5.29 -5.09
C PHE A 61 6.43 -6.74 -4.81
N PRO A 62 7.28 -7.35 -5.66
CA PRO A 62 7.57 -8.77 -5.59
C PRO A 62 8.24 -9.13 -4.26
N VAL A 63 8.06 -10.39 -3.85
CA VAL A 63 8.73 -10.91 -2.67
C VAL A 63 10.24 -10.90 -2.90
N SER A 64 10.97 -10.15 -2.08
CA SER A 64 12.43 -9.99 -2.17
C SER A 64 13.08 -10.16 -0.81
N ASP A 65 14.34 -10.60 -0.81
CA ASP A 65 15.11 -10.82 0.43
C ASP A 65 15.42 -9.50 1.14
N THR A 66 15.55 -8.40 0.39
CA THR A 66 15.78 -7.06 0.94
C THR A 66 14.61 -6.10 0.65
N TRP A 67 14.45 -5.09 1.52
CA TRP A 67 13.48 -4.03 1.28
C TRP A 67 13.83 -3.21 0.05
N GLU A 68 15.12 -2.92 -0.15
CA GLU A 68 15.63 -2.17 -1.30
C GLU A 68 15.25 -2.82 -2.63
N GLU A 69 15.46 -4.12 -2.80
CA GLU A 69 15.09 -4.84 -4.02
C GLU A 69 13.59 -4.80 -4.26
N CYS A 70 12.79 -5.07 -3.23
CA CYS A 70 11.33 -4.98 -3.29
C CYS A 70 10.85 -3.59 -3.72
N PHE A 71 11.36 -2.54 -3.07
CA PHE A 71 10.98 -1.17 -3.36
C PHE A 71 11.42 -0.75 -4.77
N SER A 72 12.64 -1.10 -5.17
CA SER A 72 13.18 -0.78 -6.50
C SER A 72 12.34 -1.41 -7.60
N HIS A 73 12.02 -2.70 -7.50
CA HIS A 73 11.15 -3.38 -8.47
C HIS A 73 9.74 -2.80 -8.49
N GLY A 74 9.15 -2.54 -7.32
CA GLY A 74 7.81 -1.96 -7.27
C GLY A 74 7.72 -0.55 -7.84
N MET A 75 8.71 0.31 -7.57
CA MET A 75 8.76 1.64 -8.18
C MET A 75 8.98 1.58 -9.68
N GLN A 76 9.82 0.66 -10.18
CA GLN A 76 9.97 0.43 -11.62
C GLN A 76 8.62 0.07 -12.27
N HIS A 77 7.83 -0.77 -11.62
CA HIS A 77 6.48 -1.13 -12.08
C HIS A 77 5.54 0.08 -12.08
N VAL A 78 5.54 0.88 -11.01
CA VAL A 78 4.73 2.12 -10.94
C VAL A 78 5.08 3.08 -12.07
N PHE A 79 6.36 3.34 -12.32
CA PHE A 79 6.78 4.21 -13.43
C PHE A 79 6.45 3.60 -14.80
N ALA A 80 6.57 2.28 -14.97
CA ALA A 80 6.19 1.61 -16.21
C ALA A 80 4.68 1.77 -16.50
N ASN A 81 3.84 1.63 -15.47
CA ASN A 81 2.40 1.86 -15.57
C ASN A 81 2.04 3.32 -15.89
N GLU A 82 2.76 4.26 -15.28
CA GLU A 82 2.60 5.70 -15.59
C GLU A 82 2.90 5.98 -17.06
N VAL A 83 4.05 5.50 -17.56
CA VAL A 83 4.45 5.66 -18.97
C VAL A 83 3.48 4.96 -19.93
N ALA A 84 2.97 3.78 -19.57
CA ALA A 84 1.99 3.07 -20.37
C ALA A 84 0.64 3.81 -20.46
N THR A 85 0.27 4.54 -19.41
CA THR A 85 -1.01 5.26 -19.32
C THR A 85 -0.93 6.65 -19.96
N ASN A 86 0.12 7.40 -19.64
CA ASN A 86 0.23 8.83 -19.97
C ASN A 86 1.31 9.15 -21.02
N GLY A 87 2.11 8.16 -21.43
CA GLY A 87 3.24 8.34 -22.33
C GLY A 87 4.53 8.71 -21.60
N LEU A 88 5.63 8.81 -22.37
CA LEU A 88 6.93 9.18 -21.81
C LEU A 88 6.96 10.66 -21.44
N ASP A 89 7.46 10.93 -20.24
CA ASP A 89 7.72 12.26 -19.71
C ASP A 89 9.16 12.33 -19.17
N GLU A 90 9.91 13.35 -19.60
CA GLU A 90 11.32 13.52 -19.25
C GLU A 90 11.52 13.79 -17.75
N GLU A 91 10.57 14.50 -17.12
CA GLU A 91 10.61 14.77 -15.68
C GLU A 91 10.41 13.48 -14.87
N SER A 92 9.45 12.65 -15.26
CA SER A 92 9.19 11.33 -14.67
C SER A 92 10.40 10.38 -14.78
N GLU A 93 11.09 10.36 -15.93
CA GLU A 93 12.30 9.55 -16.11
C GLU A 93 13.49 10.08 -15.29
N ALA A 94 13.63 11.40 -15.15
CA ALA A 94 14.62 11.99 -14.24
C ALA A 94 14.32 11.63 -12.77
N MET A 95 13.04 11.69 -12.37
CA MET A 95 12.59 11.33 -11.03
C MET A 95 12.89 9.86 -10.71
N LYS A 96 12.59 8.93 -11.62
CA LYS A 96 12.90 7.49 -11.48
C LYS A 96 14.38 7.24 -11.19
N LYS A 97 15.28 7.92 -11.93
CA LYS A 97 16.73 7.79 -11.75
C LYS A 97 17.22 8.34 -10.41
N SER A 98 16.51 9.28 -9.80
CA SER A 98 16.83 9.86 -8.51
C SER A 98 16.27 9.07 -7.33
N ILE A 99 14.98 8.71 -7.39
CA ILE A 99 14.26 8.11 -6.26
C ILE A 99 14.76 6.69 -5.94
N ILE A 100 14.90 5.84 -6.96
CA ILE A 100 15.21 4.42 -6.73
C ILE A 100 16.56 4.25 -6.01
N PRO A 101 17.67 4.89 -6.44
CA PRO A 101 18.94 4.80 -5.72
C PRO A 101 18.97 5.64 -4.44
N GLY A 102 18.26 6.78 -4.40
CA GLY A 102 18.37 7.78 -3.35
C GLY A 102 17.82 7.34 -1.98
N VAL A 103 16.76 6.52 -1.95
CA VAL A 103 16.10 6.12 -0.70
C VAL A 103 16.88 5.09 0.13
N ARG A 104 17.80 4.34 -0.50
CA ARG A 104 18.64 3.33 0.18
C ARG A 104 19.49 3.95 1.28
N TYR A 105 20.16 5.06 0.96
CA TYR A 105 21.15 5.66 1.86
C TYR A 105 20.56 6.10 3.22
N PRO A 106 19.45 6.86 3.28
CA PRO A 106 18.86 7.28 4.56
C PRO A 106 18.13 6.18 5.33
N LEU A 107 17.90 4.99 4.74
CA LEU A 107 17.10 3.94 5.39
C LEU A 107 17.91 2.71 5.83
N GLU A 108 18.93 2.28 5.10
CA GLU A 108 19.64 1.01 5.37
C GLU A 108 21.17 1.16 5.50
N THR A 109 21.67 2.37 5.77
CA THR A 109 23.10 2.63 6.04
C THR A 109 23.33 3.13 7.47
N GLY A 110 24.58 3.21 7.93
CA GLY A 110 24.89 3.76 9.26
C GLY A 110 24.32 2.96 10.43
N GLY A 111 24.17 1.64 10.26
CA GLY A 111 23.60 0.73 11.27
C GLY A 111 22.07 0.70 11.32
N ARG A 112 21.39 1.41 10.40
CA ARG A 112 19.93 1.34 10.24
C ARG A 112 19.54 0.11 9.42
N SER A 113 18.38 -0.46 9.74
CA SER A 113 17.81 -1.60 9.02
C SER A 113 16.29 -1.48 8.98
N ILE A 114 15.66 -1.87 7.87
CA ILE A 114 14.21 -1.94 7.77
C ILE A 114 13.74 -3.35 8.14
N THR A 115 12.73 -3.44 9.00
CA THR A 115 12.02 -4.69 9.24
C THR A 115 10.72 -4.69 8.44
N PRO A 116 10.46 -5.67 7.55
CA PRO A 116 9.22 -5.73 6.78
C PRO A 116 8.01 -5.91 7.68
N ARG A 117 6.94 -5.17 7.40
CA ARG A 117 5.68 -5.19 8.15
C ARG A 117 4.49 -5.19 7.19
N LEU A 118 3.38 -5.80 7.59
CA LEU A 118 2.11 -5.64 6.89
C LEU A 118 1.68 -4.17 6.96
N VAL A 119 1.42 -3.58 5.81
CA VAL A 119 0.90 -2.22 5.66
C VAL A 119 -0.43 -2.25 4.90
N HIS A 120 -1.27 -1.24 5.08
CA HIS A 120 -2.55 -1.12 4.38
C HIS A 120 -2.38 -0.91 2.87
N GLY A 121 -1.34 -0.18 2.46
CA GLY A 121 -1.07 0.13 1.05
C GLY A 121 -1.66 1.48 0.60
N ASP A 122 -2.87 1.81 1.05
CA ASP A 122 -3.52 3.08 0.70
C ASP A 122 -4.28 3.66 1.91
N LEU A 123 -3.56 4.22 2.88
CA LEU A 123 -4.16 4.72 4.11
C LEU A 123 -4.13 6.25 4.16
N TRP A 124 -5.30 6.86 3.97
CA TRP A 124 -5.48 8.31 4.02
C TRP A 124 -6.78 8.68 4.74
N ASP A 125 -6.84 9.91 5.24
CA ASP A 125 -7.99 10.47 5.95
C ASP A 125 -9.18 10.66 5.02
N HIS A 126 -10.40 10.57 5.56
CA HIS A 126 -11.67 10.68 4.80
C HIS A 126 -11.94 9.61 3.73
N GLY A 127 -10.94 8.87 3.28
CA GLY A 127 -11.04 7.84 2.25
C GLY A 127 -11.13 6.42 2.79
N ASN A 128 -10.04 5.89 3.37
CA ASN A 128 -9.88 4.46 3.72
C ASN A 128 -9.76 4.21 5.24
N ALA A 129 -10.17 5.18 6.04
CA ALA A 129 -10.23 5.05 7.50
C ALA A 129 -11.43 5.81 8.05
N SER A 130 -12.23 5.15 8.88
CA SER A 130 -13.37 5.77 9.56
C SER A 130 -13.67 5.13 10.92
N VAL A 131 -14.69 5.65 11.61
CA VAL A 131 -15.19 5.09 12.87
C VAL A 131 -16.47 4.32 12.60
N ASN A 132 -16.47 3.05 12.99
CA ASN A 132 -17.65 2.19 12.96
C ASN A 132 -18.69 2.67 13.98
N MET A 133 -19.89 2.99 13.52
CA MET A 133 -20.96 3.58 14.33
C MET A 133 -21.49 2.63 15.42
N ALA A 134 -21.50 1.33 15.18
CA ALA A 134 -22.00 0.35 16.14
C ALA A 134 -21.05 0.15 17.32
N THR A 135 -19.74 0.27 17.09
CA THR A 135 -18.71 -0.04 18.09
C THR A 135 -17.95 1.18 18.61
N GLY A 136 -18.04 2.31 17.92
CA GLY A 136 -17.21 3.50 18.18
C GLY A 136 -15.72 3.28 17.92
N LYS A 137 -15.33 2.17 17.27
CA LYS A 137 -13.92 1.82 17.02
C LYS A 137 -13.47 2.26 15.63
N PRO A 138 -12.18 2.62 15.47
CA PRO A 138 -11.59 2.82 14.16
C PRO A 138 -11.64 1.55 13.30
N LEU A 139 -11.84 1.74 12.01
CA LEU A 139 -11.84 0.70 10.98
C LEU A 139 -11.11 1.23 9.75
N ILE A 140 -10.18 0.43 9.21
CA ILE A 140 -9.55 0.63 7.91
C ILE A 140 -10.20 -0.32 6.91
N PHE A 141 -10.31 0.06 5.65
CA PHE A 141 -11.04 -0.70 4.63
C PHE A 141 -10.40 -0.53 3.26
#